data_AF-A0A497FJR0-F1
#
_entry.id   AF-A0A497FJR0-F1
#
_cell.length_a   1.000
_cell.length_b   1.000
_cell.length_c   1.000
_cell.angle_alpha   90.00
_cell.angle_beta   90.00
_cell.angle_gamma   90.00
#
_symmetry.space_group_name_H-M   'P 1'
#
loop_
_entity.id
_entity.type
_entity.pdbx_description
1 polymer ?
#
loop_
_entity_poly.entity_id
_entity_poly.type
_entity_poly.pdbx_seq_one_letter_code
_entity_poly.pdbx_strand_id
1 'polypeptide(L)'
;MPREGVRIRTKTILVKFFDPDNVVYREARKGCPISALKEMFPELFRGERVVHGNLFLEEGINLIWTAVCGGSFTPFDNNNAHIGVGDGTDPEDYSQTGLTGANKYYKKVDTGYPVYGSGRKAVFRATFGADEANFTWNEWTVANGPGDDYVNLNRKVENLGTKTQGSTWILTVELYIG
;
A
#
# COMPACT_ATOMS: atom_id res chain seq x y z
N MET A 1 -30.68 -17.48 11.98
CA MET A 1 -29.38 -16.93 12.39
C MET A 1 -28.44 -17.09 11.20
N PRO A 2 -27.75 -16.02 10.73
CA PRO A 2 -26.37 -15.84 11.19
C PRO A 2 -25.87 -14.37 11.18
N ARG A 3 -25.07 -13.99 12.16
CA ARG A 3 -23.96 -13.05 11.92
C ARG A 3 -22.69 -13.77 12.37
N GLU A 4 -22.29 -14.78 11.62
CA GLU A 4 -20.96 -15.35 11.85
C GLU A 4 -19.90 -14.43 11.26
N GLY A 5 -18.98 -14.03 12.13
CA GLY A 5 -17.63 -13.66 11.75
C GLY A 5 -17.28 -12.18 11.82
N VAL A 6 -16.07 -11.94 12.36
CA VAL A 6 -15.24 -10.77 12.09
C VAL A 6 -15.02 -10.68 10.58
N ARG A 7 -15.30 -9.52 9.95
CA ARG A 7 -15.04 -9.30 8.53
C ARG A 7 -13.83 -8.40 8.35
N ILE A 8 -12.79 -8.95 7.74
CA ILE A 8 -11.70 -8.15 7.22
C ILE A 8 -12.12 -7.60 5.86
N ARG A 9 -11.99 -6.29 5.67
CA ARG A 9 -12.20 -5.64 4.38
C ARG A 9 -10.99 -4.81 4.03
N THR A 10 -10.66 -4.82 2.75
CA THR A 10 -9.56 -4.02 2.23
C THR A 10 -10.05 -3.16 1.08
N LYS A 11 -9.63 -1.90 1.10
CA LYS A 11 -9.83 -0.94 0.02
C LYS A 11 -8.48 -0.34 -0.36
N THR A 12 -8.13 -0.47 -1.62
CA THR A 12 -6.94 0.15 -2.20
C THR A 12 -7.37 1.23 -3.17
N ILE A 13 -6.79 2.41 -3.04
CA ILE A 13 -7.06 3.57 -3.89
C ILE A 13 -5.75 3.90 -4.59
N LEU A 14 -5.77 3.86 -5.91
CA LEU A 14 -4.66 4.27 -6.77
C LEU A 14 -5.01 5.59 -7.44
N VAL A 15 -4.17 6.60 -7.25
CA VAL A 15 -4.31 7.92 -7.88
C VAL A 15 -3.09 8.16 -8.76
N LYS A 16 -3.32 8.60 -10.00
CA LYS A 16 -2.26 8.80 -11.00
C LYS A 16 -2.19 10.25 -11.43
N PHE A 17 -0.97 10.76 -11.54
CA PHE A 17 -0.65 12.08 -12.08
C PHE A 17 0.44 11.98 -13.15
N PHE A 18 0.35 12.82 -14.17
CA PHE A 18 1.48 13.15 -15.03
C PHE A 18 2.28 14.25 -14.33
N ASP A 19 3.46 13.91 -13.82
CA ASP A 19 4.21 14.72 -12.87
C ASP A 19 5.73 14.62 -13.16
N PRO A 20 6.18 15.06 -14.35
CA PRO A 20 7.59 14.93 -14.75
C PRO A 20 8.56 15.67 -13.82
N ASP A 21 8.10 16.79 -13.23
CA ASP A 21 8.91 17.63 -12.35
C ASP A 21 8.78 17.26 -10.86
N ASN A 22 8.10 16.16 -10.54
CA ASN A 22 7.83 15.69 -9.17
C ASN A 22 7.17 16.74 -8.25
N VAL A 23 6.37 17.67 -8.80
CA VAL A 23 5.66 18.68 -8.01
C VAL A 23 4.57 18.03 -7.15
N VAL A 24 3.81 17.09 -7.72
CA VAL A 24 2.77 16.35 -6.98
C VAL A 24 3.42 15.42 -5.97
N TYR A 25 4.49 14.72 -6.38
CA TYR A 25 5.26 13.83 -5.51
C TYR A 25 5.72 14.54 -4.24
N ARG A 26 6.32 15.73 -4.35
CA ARG A 26 6.84 16.49 -3.20
C ARG A 26 5.74 16.84 -2.20
N GLU A 27 4.56 17.24 -2.66
CA GLU A 27 3.44 17.59 -1.77
C GLU A 27 2.77 16.34 -1.17
N ALA A 28 2.59 15.29 -1.99
CA ALA A 28 2.02 14.03 -1.54
C ALA A 28 2.88 13.37 -0.45
N ARG A 29 4.21 13.37 -0.60
CA ARG A 29 5.15 12.84 0.40
C ARG A 29 5.05 13.51 1.78
N LYS A 30 4.60 14.78 1.83
CA LYS A 30 4.40 15.53 3.08
C LYS A 30 3.11 15.17 3.81
N GLY A 31 2.30 14.25 3.29
CA GLY A 31 1.01 13.89 3.87
C GLY A 31 -0.16 14.73 3.34
N CYS A 32 0.04 15.55 2.31
CA CYS A 32 -1.04 16.36 1.71
C CYS A 32 -2.24 15.47 1.33
N PRO A 33 -3.48 15.83 1.68
CA PRO A 33 -4.67 15.04 1.32
C PRO A 33 -4.83 14.90 -0.21
N ILE A 34 -5.32 13.74 -0.67
CA ILE A 34 -5.54 13.47 -2.10
C ILE A 34 -6.50 14.50 -2.73
N SER A 35 -7.53 14.94 -2.00
CA SER A 35 -8.44 16.00 -2.47
C SER A 35 -7.69 17.30 -2.75
N ALA A 36 -6.85 17.74 -1.82
CA ALA A 36 -6.03 18.93 -1.98
C ALA A 36 -5.04 18.80 -3.14
N LEU A 37 -4.40 17.62 -3.32
CA LEU A 37 -3.52 17.40 -4.48
C LEU A 37 -4.26 17.52 -5.82
N LYS A 38 -5.50 17.02 -5.90
CA LYS A 38 -6.34 17.16 -7.10
C LYS A 38 -6.77 18.60 -7.34
N GLU A 39 -7.02 19.37 -6.28
CA GLU A 39 -7.34 20.79 -6.37
C GLU A 39 -6.12 21.65 -6.74
N MET A 40 -4.94 21.33 -6.21
CA MET A 40 -3.68 22.03 -6.49
C MET A 40 -3.13 21.72 -7.88
N PHE A 41 -3.30 20.49 -8.35
CA PHE A 41 -2.72 20.01 -9.61
C PHE A 41 -3.75 19.35 -10.54
N PRO A 42 -4.87 20.02 -10.88
CA PRO A 42 -5.94 19.42 -11.68
C PRO A 42 -5.46 19.00 -13.07
N GLU A 43 -4.63 19.82 -13.71
CA GLU A 43 -4.07 19.56 -15.05
C GLU A 43 -3.12 18.36 -15.10
N LEU A 44 -2.56 17.97 -13.94
CA LEU A 44 -1.66 16.83 -13.82
C LEU A 44 -2.42 15.54 -13.50
N PHE A 45 -3.67 15.61 -13.02
CA PHE A 45 -4.46 14.43 -12.65
C PHE A 45 -4.79 13.56 -13.86
N ARG A 46 -4.64 12.25 -13.73
CA ARG A 46 -4.88 11.27 -14.81
C ARG A 46 -5.93 10.22 -14.49
N GLY A 47 -6.25 10.03 -13.22
CA GLY A 47 -7.33 9.13 -12.83
C GLY A 47 -7.18 8.58 -11.43
N GLU A 48 -8.30 8.03 -10.95
CA GLU A 48 -8.38 7.28 -9.70
C GLU A 48 -9.00 5.92 -9.99
N ARG A 49 -8.49 4.88 -9.33
CA ARG A 49 -9.07 3.55 -9.34
C ARG A 49 -9.18 3.03 -7.91
N VAL A 50 -10.30 2.37 -7.62
CA VAL A 50 -10.53 1.66 -6.35
C VAL A 50 -10.51 0.17 -6.61
N VAL A 51 -9.79 -0.57 -5.78
CA VAL A 51 -9.68 -2.03 -5.78
C VAL A 51 -10.08 -2.53 -4.40
N HIS A 52 -10.77 -3.66 -4.37
CA HIS A 52 -11.19 -4.30 -3.13
C HIS A 52 -10.57 -5.67 -2.96
N GLY A 53 -10.41 -6.07 -1.69
CA GLY A 53 -9.89 -7.38 -1.34
C GLY A 53 -8.37 -7.47 -1.36
N ASN A 54 -7.88 -8.37 -0.54
CA ASN A 54 -6.50 -8.85 -0.43
C ASN A 54 -6.54 -10.16 0.38
N LEU A 55 -5.39 -10.81 0.51
CA LEU A 55 -5.18 -11.90 1.43
C LEU A 55 -4.17 -11.44 2.49
N PHE A 56 -4.50 -11.57 3.76
CA PHE A 56 -3.50 -11.43 4.82
C PHE A 56 -2.59 -12.65 4.79
N LEU A 57 -1.28 -12.43 4.81
CA LEU A 57 -0.29 -13.50 4.81
C LEU A 57 -0.17 -14.09 6.22
N GLU A 58 0.26 -15.35 6.31
CA GLU A 58 0.39 -16.05 7.59
C GLU A 58 1.34 -15.30 8.55
N GLU A 59 2.47 -14.79 8.03
CA GLU A 59 3.41 -13.98 8.80
C GLU A 59 2.78 -12.68 9.34
N GLY A 60 1.94 -12.01 8.55
CA GLY A 60 1.23 -10.81 8.95
C GLY A 60 0.22 -11.09 10.06
N ILE A 61 -0.52 -12.19 9.93
CA ILE A 61 -1.48 -12.65 10.95
C ILE A 61 -0.76 -12.98 12.26
N ASN A 62 0.33 -13.74 12.19
CA ASN A 62 1.11 -14.11 13.37
C ASN A 62 1.75 -12.90 14.06
N LEU A 63 2.18 -11.88 13.29
CA LEU A 63 2.70 -10.65 13.85
C LEU A 63 1.62 -9.84 14.58
N ILE A 64 0.40 -9.79 14.05
CA ILE A 64 -0.74 -9.15 14.74
C ILE A 64 -0.97 -9.81 16.11
N TRP A 65 -1.01 -11.15 16.16
CA TRP A 65 -1.19 -11.86 17.42
C TRP A 65 -0.03 -11.65 18.39
N THR A 66 1.20 -11.66 17.87
CA THR A 66 2.40 -11.36 18.65
C THR A 66 2.30 -9.98 19.30
N ALA A 67 1.89 -8.96 18.54
CA ALA A 67 1.72 -7.61 19.05
C ALA A 67 0.63 -7.51 20.13
N VAL A 68 -0.53 -8.13 19.91
CA VAL A 68 -1.65 -8.12 20.87
C VAL A 68 -1.33 -8.88 22.15
N CYS A 69 -0.55 -9.95 22.07
CA CYS A 69 -0.13 -10.75 23.22
C CYS A 69 1.13 -10.22 23.93
N GLY A 70 1.66 -9.05 23.52
CA GLY A 70 2.79 -8.39 24.19
C GLY A 70 4.16 -8.96 23.84
N GLY A 71 4.30 -9.64 22.71
CA GLY A 71 5.59 -10.12 22.20
C GLY A 71 6.46 -8.99 21.63
N SER A 72 7.68 -9.34 21.19
CA SER A 72 8.58 -8.42 20.49
C SER A 72 8.28 -8.42 18.99
N PHE A 73 8.19 -7.23 18.38
CA PHE A 73 7.89 -7.07 16.97
C PHE A 73 8.40 -5.72 16.43
N THR A 74 8.58 -5.65 15.11
CA THR A 74 8.77 -4.37 14.41
C THR A 74 7.40 -3.80 14.02
N PRO A 75 7.02 -2.61 14.53
CA PRO A 75 5.72 -2.03 14.23
C PRO A 75 5.63 -1.56 12.77
N PHE A 76 4.43 -1.57 12.21
CA PHE A 76 4.15 -0.84 10.96
C PHE A 76 3.89 0.64 11.31
N ASP A 77 4.95 1.39 11.62
CA ASP A 77 4.89 2.83 11.92
C ASP A 77 5.47 3.68 10.79
N ASN A 78 5.53 5.01 10.94
CA ASN A 78 6.09 5.88 9.89
C ASN A 78 7.57 5.57 9.57
N ASN A 79 8.31 4.95 10.49
CA ASN A 79 9.72 4.62 10.29
C ASN A 79 9.91 3.34 9.48
N ASN A 80 9.05 2.35 9.72
CA ASN A 80 9.20 0.98 9.24
C ASN A 80 8.21 0.60 8.14
N ALA A 81 7.03 1.24 8.07
CA ALA A 81 5.99 0.84 7.10
C ALA A 81 6.36 1.21 5.66
N HIS A 82 6.18 0.25 4.77
CA HIS A 82 6.37 0.37 3.33
C HIS A 82 5.16 -0.21 2.59
N ILE A 83 4.93 0.28 1.38
CA ILE A 83 4.06 -0.38 0.41
C ILE A 83 4.96 -0.93 -0.70
N GLY A 84 4.90 -2.24 -0.90
CA GLY A 84 5.55 -2.92 -2.00
C GLY A 84 4.64 -3.00 -3.22
N VAL A 85 5.20 -2.83 -4.41
CA VAL A 85 4.55 -3.10 -5.70
C VAL A 85 5.44 -4.02 -6.53
N GLY A 86 4.83 -4.94 -7.27
CA GLY A 86 5.55 -5.93 -8.08
C GLY A 86 4.80 -6.31 -9.34
N ASP A 87 5.46 -7.08 -10.21
CA ASP A 87 4.90 -7.57 -11.47
C ASP A 87 4.44 -9.04 -11.43
N GLY A 88 4.49 -9.68 -10.26
CA GLY A 88 4.08 -11.06 -10.05
C GLY A 88 2.58 -11.28 -10.27
N THR A 89 2.24 -12.48 -10.72
CA THR A 89 0.87 -12.88 -11.08
C THR A 89 0.41 -14.17 -10.41
N ASP A 90 1.28 -14.79 -9.62
CA ASP A 90 0.93 -15.97 -8.84
C ASP A 90 -0.21 -15.63 -7.89
N PRO A 91 -1.28 -16.46 -7.81
CA PRO A 91 -2.38 -16.23 -6.88
C PRO A 91 -1.90 -15.97 -5.45
N GLU A 92 -2.67 -15.18 -4.69
CA GLU A 92 -2.38 -14.96 -3.27
C GLU A 92 -2.47 -16.28 -2.50
N ASP A 93 -1.43 -16.58 -1.71
CA ASP A 93 -1.37 -17.74 -0.83
C ASP A 93 -0.89 -17.34 0.56
N TYR A 94 -1.43 -17.95 1.62
CA TYR A 94 -1.08 -17.65 3.01
C TYR A 94 0.40 -17.88 3.31
N SER A 95 1.05 -18.83 2.63
CA SER A 95 2.44 -19.18 2.88
C SER A 95 3.45 -18.22 2.23
N GLN A 96 3.00 -17.28 1.40
CA GLN A 96 3.87 -16.28 0.80
C GLN A 96 4.37 -15.30 1.87
N THR A 97 5.60 -14.81 1.73
CA THR A 97 6.24 -13.86 2.66
C THR A 97 6.59 -12.54 2.00
N GLY A 98 5.92 -12.21 0.89
CA GLY A 98 6.31 -11.08 0.06
C GLY A 98 5.70 -11.11 -1.33
N LEU A 99 6.18 -10.21 -2.18
CA LEU A 99 5.81 -10.15 -3.59
C LEU A 99 6.44 -11.33 -4.35
N THR A 100 5.88 -11.70 -5.49
CA THR A 100 6.31 -12.89 -6.27
C THR A 100 6.97 -12.53 -7.60
N GLY A 101 6.86 -11.27 -8.02
CA GLY A 101 7.37 -10.75 -9.28
C GLY A 101 8.89 -10.72 -9.38
N ALA A 102 9.38 -10.56 -10.61
CA ALA A 102 10.80 -10.30 -10.85
C ALA A 102 11.14 -8.84 -10.57
N ASN A 103 10.27 -7.91 -10.97
CA ASN A 103 10.39 -6.49 -10.62
C ASN A 103 9.62 -6.22 -9.34
N LYS A 104 10.31 -5.67 -8.33
CA LYS A 104 9.73 -5.30 -7.04
C LYS A 104 10.26 -3.93 -6.60
N TYR A 105 9.42 -3.15 -5.94
CA TYR A 105 9.83 -1.89 -5.33
C TYR A 105 9.04 -1.61 -4.06
N TYR A 106 9.73 -1.35 -2.95
CA TYR A 106 9.13 -1.04 -1.66
C TYR A 106 9.31 0.43 -1.33
N LYS A 107 8.21 1.18 -1.31
CA LYS A 107 8.21 2.62 -0.99
C LYS A 107 7.78 2.84 0.44
N LYS A 108 8.61 3.55 1.21
CA LYS A 108 8.28 3.99 2.58
C LYS A 108 7.01 4.83 2.56
N VAL A 109 6.13 4.66 3.55
CA VAL A 109 4.90 5.44 3.66
C VAL A 109 5.16 6.95 3.74
N ASP A 110 4.16 7.74 3.34
CA ASP A 110 4.19 9.21 3.37
C ASP A 110 4.23 9.72 4.81
N THR A 111 4.73 10.94 5.00
CA THR A 111 4.70 11.60 6.32
C THR A 111 3.27 11.65 6.85
N GLY A 112 3.10 11.31 8.13
CA GLY A 112 1.78 11.24 8.77
C GLY A 112 1.03 9.92 8.55
N TYR A 113 1.62 8.97 7.83
CA TYR A 113 1.10 7.61 7.67
C TYR A 113 1.99 6.58 8.42
N PRO A 114 1.42 5.47 8.90
CA PRO A 114 0.00 5.13 8.82
C PRO A 114 -0.88 5.95 9.77
N VAL A 115 -2.16 6.06 9.41
CA VAL A 115 -3.22 6.63 10.26
C VAL A 115 -4.04 5.49 10.85
N TYR A 116 -4.20 5.46 12.17
CA TYR A 116 -4.90 4.40 12.91
C TYR A 116 -5.54 4.94 14.19
N GLY A 117 -6.21 4.07 14.96
CA GLY A 117 -6.82 4.41 16.26
C GLY A 117 -8.26 4.95 16.18
N SER A 118 -8.83 5.05 14.98
CA SER A 118 -10.24 5.42 14.77
C SER A 118 -10.84 4.70 13.57
N GLY A 119 -12.18 4.66 13.47
CA GLY A 119 -12.87 4.09 12.30
C GLY A 119 -12.69 2.58 12.09
N ARG A 120 -12.09 1.87 13.05
CA ARG A 120 -11.75 0.43 12.97
C ARG A 120 -10.87 0.10 11.76
N LYS A 121 -9.93 0.99 11.44
CA LYS A 121 -9.02 0.84 10.31
C LYS A 121 -7.59 1.26 10.58
N ALA A 122 -6.68 0.70 9.80
CA ALA A 122 -5.35 1.24 9.56
C ALA A 122 -5.27 1.71 8.11
N VAL A 123 -4.72 2.90 7.88
CA VAL A 123 -4.53 3.47 6.55
C VAL A 123 -3.05 3.67 6.29
N PHE A 124 -2.55 3.06 5.23
CA PHE A 124 -1.19 3.22 4.73
C PHE A 124 -1.24 3.99 3.42
N ARG A 125 -0.27 4.87 3.18
CA ARG A 125 -0.15 5.59 1.92
C ARG A 125 1.30 5.72 1.53
N ALA A 126 1.62 5.43 0.28
CA ALA A 126 2.94 5.65 -0.29
C ALA A 126 2.82 6.31 -1.67
N THR A 127 3.64 7.31 -1.90
CA THR A 127 3.75 8.06 -3.16
C THR A 127 5.02 7.66 -3.89
N PHE A 128 4.87 7.16 -5.12
CA PHE A 128 5.94 6.74 -6.03
C PHE A 128 6.16 7.84 -7.06
N GLY A 129 7.35 8.44 -7.07
CA GLY A 129 7.71 9.56 -7.93
C GLY A 129 8.02 9.18 -9.39
N ALA A 130 8.39 10.16 -10.20
CA ALA A 130 8.57 10.04 -11.64
C ALA A 130 9.47 8.86 -12.08
N ASP A 131 10.55 8.58 -11.36
CA ASP A 131 11.56 7.58 -11.75
C ASP A 131 11.44 6.25 -11.00
N GLU A 132 10.45 6.14 -10.10
CA GLU A 132 10.32 4.99 -9.21
C GLU A 132 9.33 3.97 -9.76
N ALA A 133 9.67 2.68 -9.61
CA ALA A 133 8.81 1.55 -9.93
C ALA A 133 8.16 1.62 -11.34
N ASN A 134 8.93 2.02 -12.35
CA ASN A 134 8.48 2.18 -13.74
C ASN A 134 8.39 0.82 -14.47
N PHE A 135 7.45 0.00 -14.01
CA PHE A 135 7.11 -1.32 -14.56
C PHE A 135 5.62 -1.59 -14.37
N THR A 136 5.14 -2.75 -14.82
CA THR A 136 3.74 -3.17 -14.63
C THR A 136 3.48 -3.57 -13.19
N TRP A 137 2.52 -2.92 -12.54
CA TRP A 137 2.11 -3.28 -11.18
C TRP A 137 0.98 -4.30 -11.27
N ASN A 138 1.29 -5.57 -11.03
CA ASN A 138 0.35 -6.69 -11.00
C ASN A 138 0.08 -7.21 -9.58
N GLU A 139 0.82 -6.72 -8.59
CA GLU A 139 0.65 -7.08 -7.20
C GLU A 139 1.11 -5.96 -6.26
N TRP A 140 0.63 -5.98 -5.03
CA TRP A 140 1.10 -5.09 -3.97
C TRP A 140 0.98 -5.71 -2.58
N THR A 141 1.72 -5.15 -1.62
CA THR A 141 1.81 -5.56 -0.22
C THR A 141 1.99 -4.35 0.71
N VAL A 142 1.63 -4.49 1.98
CA VAL A 142 2.07 -3.59 3.06
C VAL A 142 3.09 -4.34 3.90
N ALA A 143 4.30 -3.79 4.07
CA ALA A 143 5.39 -4.43 4.79
C ALA A 143 5.93 -3.55 5.93
N ASN A 144 6.53 -4.15 6.96
CA ASN A 144 7.22 -3.43 8.03
C ASN A 144 8.73 -3.24 7.74
N GLY A 145 9.11 -3.24 6.46
CA GLY A 145 10.43 -2.86 5.97
C GLY A 145 10.51 -2.90 4.45
N PRO A 146 11.67 -2.55 3.87
CA PRO A 146 11.84 -2.34 2.43
C PRO A 146 12.09 -3.62 1.61
N GLY A 147 11.38 -4.73 1.86
CA GLY A 147 11.57 -5.97 1.09
C GLY A 147 10.78 -7.18 1.56
N ASP A 148 11.02 -8.32 0.89
CA ASP A 148 10.40 -9.63 1.20
C ASP A 148 11.01 -10.31 2.44
N ASP A 149 12.18 -9.85 2.91
CA ASP A 149 12.81 -10.35 4.15
C ASP A 149 12.17 -9.75 5.43
N TYR A 150 11.22 -8.82 5.26
CA TYR A 150 10.44 -8.21 6.32
C TYR A 150 9.04 -8.79 6.34
N VAL A 151 8.30 -8.56 7.43
CA VAL A 151 6.93 -9.07 7.52
C VAL A 151 6.04 -8.30 6.56
N ASN A 152 5.49 -9.01 5.58
CA ASN A 152 4.46 -8.54 4.69
C ASN A 152 3.09 -8.85 5.31
N LEU A 153 2.32 -7.82 5.62
CA LEU A 153 1.03 -7.93 6.30
C LEU A 153 0.00 -8.66 5.43
N ASN A 154 0.04 -8.38 4.13
CA ASN A 154 -0.94 -8.85 3.17
C ASN A 154 -0.35 -8.84 1.76
N ARG A 155 -0.96 -9.59 0.86
CA ARG A 155 -0.71 -9.51 -0.58
C ARG A 155 -2.01 -9.38 -1.34
N LYS A 156 -1.94 -8.73 -2.50
CA LYS A 156 -3.04 -8.64 -3.46
C LYS A 156 -2.46 -8.70 -4.86
N VAL A 157 -2.95 -9.65 -5.66
CA VAL A 157 -2.75 -9.71 -7.10
C VAL A 157 -3.83 -8.87 -7.77
N GLU A 158 -3.43 -7.82 -8.44
CA GLU A 158 -4.29 -6.93 -9.19
C GLU A 158 -3.47 -6.17 -10.24
N ASN A 159 -3.90 -6.20 -11.49
CA ASN A 159 -3.31 -5.35 -12.52
C ASN A 159 -3.76 -3.89 -12.33
N LEU A 160 -2.84 -3.07 -11.84
CA LEU A 160 -2.96 -1.63 -11.62
C LEU A 160 -2.47 -0.80 -12.83
N GLY A 161 -1.91 -1.48 -13.83
CA GLY A 161 -1.35 -0.93 -15.07
C GLY A 161 0.16 -0.76 -15.03
N THR A 162 0.71 -0.26 -16.12
CA THR A 162 2.15 0.05 -16.24
C THR A 162 2.42 1.48 -15.83
N LYS A 163 3.27 1.65 -14.82
CA LYS A 163 3.78 2.97 -14.45
C LYS A 163 4.91 3.36 -15.39
N THR A 164 4.83 4.57 -15.95
CA THR A 164 5.83 5.12 -16.85
C THR A 164 6.61 6.24 -16.19
N GLN A 165 7.81 6.50 -16.69
CA GLN A 165 8.61 7.64 -16.26
C GLN A 165 7.83 8.95 -16.42
N GLY A 166 8.06 9.88 -15.49
CA GLY A 166 7.36 11.17 -15.48
C GLY A 166 5.94 11.11 -14.91
N SER A 167 5.55 10.00 -14.28
CA SER A 167 4.27 9.89 -13.58
C SER A 167 4.46 9.69 -12.08
N THR A 168 3.58 10.31 -11.29
CA THR A 168 3.47 10.10 -9.85
C THR A 168 2.25 9.25 -9.57
N TRP A 169 2.45 8.12 -8.89
CA TRP A 169 1.37 7.21 -8.49
C TRP A 169 1.30 7.18 -6.97
N ILE A 170 0.10 7.37 -6.42
CA ILE A 170 -0.17 7.32 -4.98
C ILE A 170 -1.03 6.10 -4.70
N LEU A 171 -0.51 5.15 -3.91
CA LEU A 171 -1.27 3.99 -3.46
C LEU A 171 -1.66 4.19 -2.00
N THR A 172 -2.96 4.17 -1.72
CA THR A 172 -3.52 4.20 -0.36
C THR A 172 -4.18 2.86 -0.07
N VAL A 173 -3.77 2.19 0.99
CA VAL A 173 -4.32 0.91 1.44
C VAL A 173 -5.04 1.13 2.76
N GLU A 174 -6.31 0.76 2.80
CA GLU A 174 -7.12 0.80 4.00
C GLU A 174 -7.51 -0.63 4.41
N LEU A 175 -7.07 -1.03 5.60
CA LEU A 175 -7.37 -2.33 6.20
C LEU A 175 -8.41 -2.13 7.31
N TYR A 176 -9.53 -2.83 7.22
CA TYR A 176 -10.68 -2.69 8.11
C TYR A 176 -11.02 -4.01 8.79
N ILE A 177 -11.42 -3.94 10.06
CA ILE A 177 -11.98 -5.06 10.82
C ILE A 177 -13.33 -4.64 11.40
N GLY A 178 -14.41 -5.38 11.14
CA GLY A 178 -15.70 -5.12 11.79
C GLY A 178 -16.85 -5.99 11.35
#